data_AF-A0A6N9VA49-F1
#
_entry.id   AF-A0A6N9VA49-F1
#
_cell.length_a   1.000
_cell.length_b   1.000
_cell.length_c   1.000
_cell.angle_alpha   90.00
_cell.angle_beta   90.00
_cell.angle_gamma   90.00
#
_symmetry.space_group_name_H-M   'P 1'
#
loop_
_entity.id
_entity.type
_entity.pdbx_description
1 polymer ?
#
loop_
_entity_poly.entity_id
_entity_poly.type
_entity_poly.pdbx_seq_one_letter_code
_entity_poly.pdbx_strand_id
1 'polypeptide(L)' 'WHQAPFGEPRPGEPDVAREEFALHLELFTVRRTEGKLKFLAGSESGMSVFINDVPPEAAARRLREVA' A
#
# COMPACT_ATOMS: atom_id res chain seq x y z
N TRP A 1 11.08 4.71 4.77
CA TRP A 1 10.54 4.76 6.13
C TRP A 1 9.60 3.57 6.33
N HIS A 2 10.13 2.35 6.53
CA HIS A 2 9.32 1.16 6.83
C HIS A 2 9.92 0.37 8.00
N GLN A 3 10.70 1.05 8.85
CA GLN A 3 11.36 0.43 9.99
C GLN A 3 10.61 0.82 11.26
N ALA A 4 10.34 -0.17 12.12
CA ALA A 4 9.80 0.09 13.44
C ALA A 4 10.79 0.95 14.26
N PRO A 5 10.28 1.87 15.09
CA PRO A 5 11.12 2.67 15.97
C PRO A 5 11.99 1.79 16.88
N PHE A 6 13.12 2.35 17.31
CA PHE A 6 14.07 1.69 18.19
C PHE A 6 14.45 2.64 19.33
N GLY A 7 14.53 2.12 20.55
CA GLY A 7 14.79 2.90 21.76
C GLY A 7 13.52 3.48 22.38
N GLU A 8 13.68 4.16 23.52
CA GLU A 8 12.57 4.84 24.20
C GLU A 8 12.12 6.10 23.44
N PRO A 9 10.82 6.48 23.51
CA PRO A 9 10.32 7.69 22.88
C PRO A 9 11.06 8.93 23.37
N ARG A 10 11.42 9.85 22.46
CA ARG A 10 11.99 11.14 22.86
C ARG A 10 10.89 12.05 23.46
N PRO A 11 11.23 13.01 24.34
CA PRO A 11 10.25 13.95 24.87
C PRO A 11 9.46 14.64 23.75
N GLY A 12 8.13 14.49 23.76
CA GLY A 12 7.22 15.05 22.74
C GLY A 12 6.92 14.12 21.56
N GLU A 13 7.52 12.93 21.49
CA GLU A 13 7.13 11.88 20.53
C GLU A 13 5.98 11.02 21.11
N PRO A 14 5.07 10.50 20.26
CA PRO A 14 4.06 9.57 20.72
C PRO A 14 4.70 8.27 21.24
N ASP A 15 4.13 7.71 22.30
CA ASP A 15 4.51 6.40 22.80
C ASP A 15 3.90 5.33 21.88
N VAL A 16 4.69 4.85 20.92
CA VAL A 16 4.30 3.80 19.96
C VAL A 16 5.25 2.63 20.15
N ALA A 17 4.72 1.49 20.58
CA ALA A 17 5.54 0.33 20.91
C ALA A 17 6.04 -0.36 19.64
N ARG A 18 7.26 -0.90 19.68
CA ARG A 18 7.87 -1.61 18.55
C ARG A 18 7.02 -2.82 18.13
N GLU A 19 6.35 -3.43 19.10
CA GLU A 19 5.49 -4.60 18.96
C GLU A 19 4.21 -4.31 18.15
N GLU A 20 3.86 -3.03 17.95
CA GLU A 20 2.73 -2.62 17.10
C GLU A 20 3.06 -2.66 15.59
N PHE A 21 4.33 -2.88 15.23
CA PHE A 21 4.79 -2.92 13.85
C PHE A 21 5.02 -4.37 13.39
N ALA A 22 4.64 -4.66 12.14
CA ALA A 22 4.87 -5.95 11.50
C ALA A 22 5.60 -5.78 10.15
N LEU A 23 6.36 -6.81 9.76
CA LEU A 23 6.91 -6.89 8.41
C LEU A 23 5.76 -7.10 7.42
N HIS A 24 5.68 -6.25 6.40
CA HIS A 24 4.74 -6.39 5.31
C HIS A 24 5.42 -6.12 3.95
N LEU A 25 4.87 -6.73 2.91
CA LEU A 25 5.26 -6.50 1.52
C LEU A 25 4.05 -5.94 0.78
N GLU A 26 4.20 -4.75 0.19
CA GLU A 26 3.20 -4.18 -0.70
C GLU A 26 3.62 -4.42 -2.14
N LEU A 27 2.82 -5.20 -2.87
CA LEU A 27 3.04 -5.50 -4.27
C LEU A 27 2.00 -4.78 -5.13
N PHE A 28 2.48 -3.93 -6.04
CA PHE A 28 1.65 -3.20 -6.99
C PHE A 28 1.96 -3.62 -8.42
N THR A 29 0.94 -3.61 -9.27
CA THR A 29 1.09 -3.78 -10.72
C THR A 29 0.75 -2.48 -11.44
N VAL A 30 1.51 -2.19 -12.49
CA VAL A 30 1.21 -1.08 -13.41
C VAL A 30 0.23 -1.49 -14.51
N ARG A 31 -0.31 -2.72 -14.52
CA ARG A 31 -1.25 -3.19 -15.55
C ARG A 31 -2.70 -3.00 -15.13
N ARG A 32 -3.53 -2.44 -16.00
CA ARG A 32 -5.00 -2.38 -15.85
C ARG A 32 -5.69 -3.62 -16.41
N THR A 33 -5.17 -4.14 -17.52
CA THR A 33 -5.57 -5.39 -18.18
C THR A 33 -4.42 -5.86 -19.06
N GLU A 34 -4.59 -6.96 -19.80
CA GLU A 34 -3.64 -7.37 -20.82
C GLU A 34 -3.40 -6.22 -21.82
N GLY A 35 -2.12 -5.84 -21.98
CA GLY A 35 -1.71 -4.78 -22.91
C GLY A 35 -2.04 -3.33 -22.50
N LYS A 36 -2.69 -3.07 -21.36
CA LYS A 36 -2.93 -1.68 -20.87
C LYS A 36 -2.24 -1.38 -19.56
N LEU A 37 -1.59 -0.22 -19.50
CA LEU A 37 -0.90 0.27 -18.31
C LEU A 37 -1.72 1.31 -17.55
N LYS A 38 -1.48 1.39 -16.24
CA LYS A 38 -1.89 2.44 -15.32
C LYS A 38 -0.80 3.50 -15.30
N PHE A 39 -1.14 4.70 -15.75
CA PHE A 39 -0.30 5.88 -15.60
C PHE A 39 -0.76 6.64 -14.35
N LEU A 40 0.20 7.05 -13.52
CA LEU A 40 -0.03 7.98 -12.42
C LEU A 40 -0.14 9.37 -13.02
N ALA A 41 -1.31 10.01 -12.86
CA ALA A 41 -1.61 11.30 -13.48
C ALA A 41 -1.84 12.35 -12.39
N GLY A 42 -2.49 13.47 -12.73
CA GLY A 42 -2.68 14.61 -11.81
C GLY A 42 -3.34 14.23 -10.47
N SER A 43 -4.28 13.28 -10.46
CA SER A 43 -4.90 12.77 -9.23
C SER A 43 -3.91 12.09 -8.29
N GLU A 44 -3.12 11.14 -8.80
CA GLU A 44 -2.19 10.36 -7.98
C GLU A 44 -0.94 11.16 -7.63
N SER A 45 -0.30 11.76 -8.63
CA SER A 45 0.98 12.45 -8.47
C SER A 45 0.83 13.87 -7.90
N GLY A 46 -0.29 14.53 -8.19
CA GLY A 46 -0.54 15.91 -7.78
C GLY A 46 -1.42 16.04 -6.54
N MET A 47 -2.33 15.07 -6.29
CA MET A 47 -3.31 15.16 -5.21
C MET A 47 -3.23 14.00 -4.22
N SER A 48 -2.36 13.01 -4.44
CA SER A 48 -2.29 11.79 -3.62
C SER A 48 -3.63 11.04 -3.54
N VAL A 49 -4.43 11.09 -4.61
CA VAL A 49 -5.71 10.38 -4.74
C VAL A 49 -5.55 9.20 -5.69
N PHE A 50 -5.92 8.00 -5.22
CA PHE A 50 -5.78 6.76 -5.97
C PHE A 50 -7.14 6.20 -6.39
N ILE A 51 -7.30 5.91 -7.68
CA ILE A 51 -8.56 5.44 -8.27
C ILE A 51 -8.37 4.06 -8.91
N ASN A 52 -9.20 3.10 -8.51
CA ASN A 52 -9.24 1.74 -9.04
C ASN A 52 -10.66 1.34 -9.45
N ASP A 53 -10.80 0.72 -10.62
CA ASP A 53 -12.10 0.32 -11.18
C ASP A 53 -12.52 -1.08 -10.71
N VAL A 54 -11.59 -1.83 -10.11
CA VAL A 54 -11.84 -3.18 -9.59
C VAL A 54 -11.90 -3.10 -8.07
N PRO A 55 -13.03 -3.51 -7.45
CA PRO A 55 -13.13 -3.60 -6.01
C PRO A 55 -12.07 -4.57 -5.45
N PRO A 56 -11.47 -4.27 -4.28
CA PRO A 56 -10.43 -5.13 -3.69
C PRO A 56 -10.93 -6.56 -3.43
N GLU A 57 -12.21 -6.75 -3.10
CA GLU A 57 -12.82 -8.06 -2.87
C GLU A 57 -12.87 -8.90 -4.15
N ALA A 58 -13.16 -8.26 -5.28
CA ALA A 58 -13.19 -8.90 -6.58
C ALA A 58 -11.78 -9.27 -7.05
N ALA A 59 -10.80 -8.37 -6.86
CA ALA A 59 -9.39 -8.65 -7.16
C ALA A 59 -8.84 -9.81 -6.32
N ALA A 60 -9.10 -9.80 -5.01
CA ALA A 60 -8.65 -10.85 -4.10
C ALA A 60 -9.24 -12.23 -4.44
N ARG A 61 -10.51 -12.27 -4.86
CA ARG A 61 -11.16 -13.52 -5.31
C ARG A 61 -10.45 -14.09 -6.55
N ARG A 62 -10.24 -13.26 -7.58
CA ARG A 62 -9.55 -13.67 -8.82
C ARG A 62 -8.13 -14.18 -8.55
N LEU A 63 -7.39 -13.56 -7.64
CA LEU A 63 -6.05 -14.01 -7.27
C LEU A 63 -6.05 -15.39 -6.61
N ARG A 64 -7.04 -15.67 -5.75
CA ARG A 64 -7.18 -16.99 -5.11
C ARG A 64 -7.62 -18.09 -6.06
N GLU A 65 -8.34 -17.76 -7.14
CA GLU A 65 -8.77 -18.75 -8.15
C GLU A 65 -7.61 -19.28 -9.01
N VAL A 66 -6.47 -18.57 -9.05
CA VAL A 66 -5.30 -18.91 -9.87
C VAL A 66 -4.06 -19.28 -9.05
N ALA A 67 -4.17 -19.31 -7.73
CA ALA A 67 -3.12 -19.69 -6.78
C ALA A 67 -3.21 -21.18 -6.46
#